data_AF-A0A2H0KB14-F1
#
_entry.id   AF-A0A2H0KB14-F1
#
_cell.length_a   1.000
_cell.length_b   1.000
_cell.length_c   1.000
_cell.angle_alpha   90.00
_cell.angle_beta   90.00
_cell.angle_gamma   90.00
#
_symmetry.space_group_name_H-M   'P 1'
#
loop_
_entity.id
_entity.type
_entity.pdbx_description
1 polymer ?
#
loop_
_entity_poly.entity_id
_entity_poly.type
_entity_poly.pdbx_seq_one_letter_code
_entity_poly.pdbx_strand_id
1 'polypeptide(L)'
;MAPDLLLNLIRQTIFHDPTKNCRIKGRRSGWRGLPKSKSLFYAGLGYGLPIGNLTSQLFGNIYLNDFDHFVKGRLGIKHYGRYVDDIAAVHGDKEYLKKIIPKIKRYLSERLNLDLHEKKIYLQHFSKGVKFLGAVIKPYRIYIANRTKGNFYKKIQYWNNFLAANQDKISREDMGRFLASMNSYLGIMGQYDTYKLRKKMLNQNLPPRFRDYVLAGDDYVKLMKRVWRSV
;
A
#
# COMPACT_ATOMS: atom_id res chain seq x y z
N MET A 1 33.56 0.99 -17.99
CA MET A 1 33.54 1.51 -16.61
C MET A 1 34.40 0.55 -15.78
N ALA A 2 35.51 1.01 -15.18
CA ALA A 2 36.41 0.10 -14.45
C ALA A 2 35.62 -0.61 -13.32
N PRO A 3 35.72 -1.94 -13.17
CA PRO A 3 35.00 -2.70 -12.14
C PRO A 3 35.12 -2.10 -10.74
N ASP A 4 36.28 -1.51 -10.43
CA ASP A 4 36.56 -0.86 -9.15
C ASP A 4 35.70 0.38 -8.89
N LEU A 5 35.39 1.17 -9.92
CA LEU A 5 34.52 2.33 -9.79
C LEU A 5 33.10 1.89 -9.40
N LEU A 6 32.58 0.85 -10.04
CA LEU A 6 31.24 0.35 -9.76
C LEU A 6 31.14 -0.20 -8.33
N LEU A 7 32.11 -1.02 -7.91
CA LEU A 7 32.16 -1.56 -6.55
C LEU A 7 32.27 -0.44 -5.49
N ASN A 8 33.07 0.59 -5.77
CA ASN A 8 33.18 1.76 -4.90
C ASN A 8 31.86 2.52 -4.77
N LEU A 9 31.15 2.76 -5.87
CA LEU A 9 29.84 3.43 -5.86
C LEU A 9 28.79 2.61 -5.11
N ILE A 10 28.75 1.29 -5.30
CA ILE A 10 27.85 0.40 -4.56
C ILE A 10 28.15 0.47 -3.06
N ARG A 11 29.42 0.38 -2.67
CA ARG A 11 29.82 0.48 -1.26
C ARG A 11 29.40 1.80 -0.65
N GLN A 12 29.68 2.92 -1.34
CA GLN A 12 29.24 4.24 -0.88
C GLN A 12 27.73 4.33 -0.73
N THR A 13 26.97 3.74 -1.65
CA THR A 13 25.51 3.77 -1.63
C THR A 13 24.93 2.92 -0.49
N ILE A 14 25.43 1.70 -0.29
CA ILE A 14 24.94 0.78 0.75
C ILE A 14 25.25 1.32 2.15
N PHE A 15 26.46 1.85 2.34
CA PHE A 15 26.92 2.35 3.63
C PHE A 15 26.72 3.86 3.80
N HIS A 16 25.97 4.51 2.90
CA HIS A 16 25.61 5.90 3.07
C HIS A 16 24.71 6.06 4.29
N ASP A 17 25.13 6.90 5.23
CA ASP A 17 24.32 7.28 6.38
C ASP A 17 23.56 8.58 6.09
N PRO A 18 22.26 8.51 5.74
CA PRO A 18 21.47 9.67 5.36
C PRO A 18 21.10 10.53 6.58
N THR A 19 21.46 10.15 7.80
CA THR A 19 21.25 10.99 9.00
C THR A 19 22.31 12.08 9.12
N LYS A 20 23.50 11.83 8.56
CA LYS A 20 24.62 12.78 8.55
C LYS A 20 24.41 13.83 7.45
N ASN A 21 24.63 15.10 7.79
CA ASN A 21 24.54 16.24 6.87
C ASN A 21 23.19 16.36 6.12
N CYS A 22 22.12 15.79 6.69
CA CYS A 22 20.80 15.83 6.08
C CYS A 22 20.18 17.23 6.18
N ARG A 23 19.46 17.63 5.13
CA ARG A 23 18.65 18.86 5.15
C ARG A 23 17.25 18.52 5.63
N ILE A 24 16.94 18.90 6.87
CA ILE A 24 15.61 18.70 7.45
C ILE A 24 14.63 19.68 6.81
N LYS A 25 13.67 19.16 6.04
CA LYS A 25 12.53 19.93 5.53
C LYS A 25 11.40 19.92 6.55
N GLY A 26 10.92 21.11 6.92
CA GLY A 26 9.84 21.29 7.90
C GLY A 26 10.33 21.52 9.33
N ARG A 27 9.38 21.69 10.27
CA ARG A 27 9.67 21.99 11.68
C ARG A 27 9.88 20.70 12.49
N ARG A 28 10.93 20.64 13.31
CA ARG A 28 11.20 19.52 14.23
C ARG A 28 10.06 19.27 15.22
N SER A 29 9.29 20.29 15.57
CA SER A 29 8.11 20.15 16.43
C SER A 29 7.05 19.22 15.84
N GLY A 30 6.99 19.06 14.52
CA GLY A 30 6.12 18.10 13.83
C GLY A 30 6.55 16.65 13.98
N TRP A 31 7.73 16.38 14.55
CA TRP A 31 8.22 15.02 14.80
C TRP A 31 7.82 14.50 16.18
N ARG A 32 7.21 15.36 17.02
CA ARG A 32 6.69 14.94 18.33
C ARG A 32 5.63 13.85 18.14
N GLY A 33 5.84 12.71 18.81
CA GLY A 33 4.97 11.54 18.70
C GLY A 33 5.28 10.61 17.53
N LEU A 34 6.30 10.90 16.70
CA LEU A 34 6.75 9.95 15.69
C LEU A 34 7.38 8.71 16.38
N PRO A 35 6.93 7.49 16.06
CA PRO A 35 7.51 6.28 16.64
C PRO A 35 9.01 6.21 16.33
N LYS A 36 9.84 5.92 17.35
CA LYS A 36 11.30 5.82 17.18
C LYS A 36 11.71 4.84 16.09
N SER A 37 10.98 3.72 15.96
CA SER A 37 11.20 2.69 14.93
C SER A 37 10.97 3.16 13.49
N LYS A 38 10.37 4.34 13.28
CA LYS A 38 10.13 4.92 11.95
C LYS A 38 11.14 6.00 11.56
N SER A 39 12.22 6.15 12.32
CA SER A 39 13.23 7.17 12.10
C SER A 39 14.63 6.57 12.20
N LEU A 40 15.44 6.79 11.16
CA LEU A 40 16.83 6.35 11.13
C LEU A 40 17.70 7.01 12.21
N PHE A 41 17.30 8.17 12.73
CA PHE A 41 18.00 8.82 13.85
C PHE A 41 18.00 8.00 15.14
N TYR A 42 17.11 6.99 15.25
CA TYR A 42 17.06 6.08 16.39
C TYR A 42 17.41 4.64 16.01
N ALA A 43 17.86 4.40 14.77
CA ALA A 43 18.35 3.10 14.36
C ALA A 43 19.78 2.88 14.91
N GLY A 44 20.12 1.62 15.19
CA GLY A 44 21.50 1.28 15.57
C GLY A 44 22.49 1.57 14.45
N LEU A 45 23.77 1.75 14.80
CA LEU A 45 24.82 1.95 13.81
C LEU A 45 24.87 0.75 12.84
N GLY A 46 24.80 1.02 11.53
CA GLY A 46 24.78 -0.02 10.50
C GLY A 46 23.40 -0.65 10.26
N TYR A 47 22.33 -0.15 10.89
CA TYR A 47 20.97 -0.64 10.69
C TYR A 47 20.08 0.37 9.96
N GLY A 48 19.21 -0.19 9.11
CA GLY A 48 18.17 0.57 8.42
C GLY A 48 18.62 1.12 7.07
N LEU A 49 17.62 1.37 6.21
CA LEU A 49 17.81 1.95 4.89
C LEU A 49 16.97 3.23 4.76
N PRO A 50 17.42 4.26 4.03
CA PRO A 50 16.64 5.47 3.78
C PRO A 50 15.31 5.13 3.11
N ILE A 51 14.20 5.40 3.80
CA ILE A 51 12.85 5.25 3.25
C ILE A 51 12.65 6.32 2.18
N GLY A 52 12.23 5.89 0.99
CA GLY A 52 12.02 6.76 -0.17
C GLY A 52 13.19 6.85 -1.14
N ASN A 53 14.34 6.22 -0.82
CA ASN A 53 15.41 6.03 -1.81
C ASN A 53 15.11 4.80 -2.68
N LEU A 54 15.33 4.92 -4.00
CA LEU A 54 15.11 3.83 -4.97
C LEU A 54 16.01 2.63 -4.67
N THR A 55 17.28 2.87 -4.33
CA THR A 55 18.25 1.81 -4.05
C THR A 55 17.88 1.03 -2.80
N SER A 56 17.30 1.67 -1.78
CA SER A 56 16.77 0.99 -0.58
C SER A 56 15.69 -0.03 -0.92
N GLN A 57 14.82 0.25 -1.88
CA GLN A 57 13.77 -0.69 -2.31
C GLN A 57 14.37 -1.92 -2.97
N LEU A 58 15.36 -1.72 -3.84
CA LEU A 58 16.10 -2.80 -4.49
C LEU A 58 16.87 -3.65 -3.47
N PHE A 59 17.63 -3.00 -2.58
CA PHE A 59 18.42 -3.67 -1.56
C PHE A 59 17.56 -4.48 -0.60
N GLY A 60 16.38 -3.99 -0.20
CA GLY A 60 15.44 -4.77 0.61
C GLY A 60 15.02 -6.08 -0.07
N ASN A 61 14.85 -6.08 -1.39
CA ASN A 61 14.53 -7.29 -2.14
C ASN A 61 15.73 -8.25 -2.26
N ILE A 62 16.93 -7.73 -2.56
CA ILE A 62 18.17 -8.52 -2.63
C ILE A 62 18.48 -9.15 -1.26
N TYR A 63 18.34 -8.38 -0.18
CA TYR A 63 18.63 -8.82 1.19
C TYR A 63 17.77 -10.01 1.62
N LEU A 64 16.51 -10.07 1.15
CA LEU A 64 15.56 -11.14 1.45
C LEU A 64 15.58 -12.28 0.40
N ASN A 65 16.47 -12.26 -0.59
CA ASN A 65 16.51 -13.27 -1.65
C ASN A 65 16.76 -14.69 -1.09
N ASP A 66 17.76 -14.84 -0.23
CA ASP A 66 18.08 -16.15 0.36
C ASP A 66 16.98 -16.66 1.27
N PHE A 67 16.24 -15.74 1.90
CA PHE A 67 15.05 -16.08 2.66
C PHE A 67 13.94 -16.69 1.77
N ASP A 68 13.73 -16.14 0.57
CA ASP A 68 12.77 -16.69 -0.38
C ASP A 68 13.16 -18.12 -0.81
N HIS A 69 14.45 -18.35 -1.08
CA HIS A 69 14.97 -19.68 -1.40
C HIS A 69 14.83 -20.64 -0.22
N PHE A 70 15.05 -20.18 1.01
CA PHE A 70 14.80 -20.97 2.21
C PHE A 70 13.32 -21.38 2.32
N VAL A 71 12.38 -20.46 2.12
CA VAL A 71 10.95 -20.75 2.23
C VAL A 71 10.47 -21.71 1.13
N LYS A 72 10.87 -21.50 -0.13
CA LYS A 72 10.43 -22.36 -1.24
C LYS A 72 11.16 -23.70 -1.27
N GLY A 73 12.46 -23.70 -1.04
CA GLY A 73 13.31 -24.89 -1.16
C GLY A 73 13.35 -25.73 0.12
N ARG A 74 13.65 -25.13 1.27
CA ARG A 74 13.83 -25.87 2.54
C ARG A 74 12.52 -26.11 3.27
N LEU A 75 11.60 -25.13 3.25
CA LEU A 75 10.27 -25.28 3.85
C LEU A 75 9.23 -25.82 2.85
N GLY A 76 9.57 -26.00 1.57
CA GLY A 76 8.67 -26.62 0.59
C GLY A 76 7.34 -25.88 0.37
N ILE A 77 7.24 -24.60 0.71
CA ILE A 77 6.00 -23.84 0.51
C ILE A 77 5.86 -23.49 -0.97
N LYS A 78 5.06 -24.29 -1.69
CA LYS A 78 4.77 -24.11 -3.11
C LYS A 78 4.12 -22.76 -3.41
N HIS A 79 3.12 -22.38 -2.60
CA HIS A 79 2.34 -21.16 -2.78
C HIS A 79 2.83 -20.07 -1.83
N TYR A 80 3.94 -19.46 -2.20
CA TYR A 80 4.59 -18.37 -1.50
C TYR A 80 4.57 -17.09 -2.34
N GLY A 81 4.26 -15.96 -1.70
CA GLY A 81 4.38 -14.63 -2.30
C GLY A 81 4.96 -13.64 -1.28
N ARG A 82 5.83 -12.75 -1.74
CA ARG A 82 6.40 -11.68 -0.94
C ARG A 82 6.32 -10.36 -1.71
N TYR A 83 5.94 -9.30 -1.01
CA TYR A 83 5.97 -7.93 -1.50
C TYR A 83 6.69 -7.07 -0.48
N VAL A 84 7.96 -6.78 -0.75
CA VAL A 84 8.87 -6.13 0.20
C VAL A 84 8.90 -6.92 1.52
N ASP A 85 8.31 -6.40 2.59
CA ASP A 85 8.22 -6.99 3.93
C ASP A 85 6.94 -7.81 4.16
N ASP A 86 5.91 -7.63 3.34
CA ASP A 86 4.66 -8.37 3.45
C ASP A 86 4.79 -9.76 2.79
N ILE A 87 4.63 -10.81 3.59
CA ILE A 87 4.76 -12.21 3.16
C ILE A 87 3.39 -12.91 3.25
N ALA A 88 3.07 -13.71 2.24
CA ALA A 88 1.92 -14.60 2.20
C ALA A 88 2.34 -16.03 1.84
N ALA A 89 1.82 -16.99 2.59
CA ALA A 89 2.03 -18.42 2.36
C ALA A 89 0.70 -19.17 2.43
N VAL A 90 0.49 -20.11 1.50
CA VAL A 90 -0.70 -20.96 1.45
C VAL A 90 -0.28 -22.42 1.48
N HIS A 91 -0.92 -23.20 2.35
CA HIS A 91 -0.65 -24.62 2.53
C HIS A 91 -1.91 -25.35 2.98
N GLY A 92 -2.03 -26.63 2.62
CA GLY A 92 -3.20 -27.46 2.96
C GLY A 92 -3.26 -27.88 4.43
N ASP A 93 -2.09 -27.96 5.09
CA ASP A 93 -1.98 -28.28 6.51
C ASP A 93 -1.71 -27.01 7.35
N LYS A 94 -2.65 -26.70 8.24
CA LYS A 94 -2.58 -25.59 9.21
C LYS A 94 -1.49 -25.80 10.26
N GLU A 95 -1.32 -27.03 10.75
CA GLU A 95 -0.32 -27.34 11.77
C GLU A 95 1.09 -27.26 11.18
N TYR A 96 1.25 -27.61 9.90
CA TYR A 96 2.48 -27.33 9.16
C TYR A 96 2.80 -25.82 9.13
N LEU A 97 1.83 -24.97 8.78
CA LEU A 97 2.02 -23.51 8.79
C LEU A 97 2.43 -22.99 10.17
N LYS A 98 1.84 -23.52 11.24
CA LYS A 98 2.26 -23.17 12.61
C LYS A 98 3.69 -23.62 12.91
N LYS A 99 4.06 -24.84 12.50
CA LYS A 99 5.40 -25.41 12.72
C LYS A 99 6.51 -24.65 11.99
N ILE A 100 6.23 -24.02 10.85
CA ILE A 100 7.25 -23.24 10.13
C ILE A 100 7.46 -21.82 10.66
N ILE A 101 6.49 -21.23 11.36
CA ILE A 101 6.63 -19.88 11.96
C ILE A 101 7.91 -19.75 12.80
N PRO A 102 8.19 -20.63 13.78
CA PRO A 102 9.42 -20.52 14.57
C PRO A 102 10.69 -20.74 13.72
N LYS A 103 10.62 -21.56 12.66
CA LYS A 103 11.75 -21.76 11.73
C LYS A 103 12.04 -20.49 10.92
N ILE A 104 10.99 -19.81 10.47
CA ILE A 104 11.08 -18.52 9.78
C ILE A 104 11.66 -17.46 10.73
N LYS A 105 11.11 -17.34 11.95
CA LYS A 105 11.59 -16.38 12.95
C LYS A 105 13.09 -16.59 13.23
N ARG A 106 13.50 -17.84 13.44
CA ARG A 106 14.90 -18.21 13.66
C ARG A 106 15.80 -17.89 12.47
N TYR A 107 15.36 -18.19 11.24
CA TYR A 107 16.14 -17.86 10.04
C TYR A 107 16.35 -16.34 9.92
N LEU A 108 15.28 -15.56 10.07
CA LEU A 108 15.32 -14.11 9.98
C LEU A 108 16.26 -13.52 11.05
N SER A 109 16.19 -14.01 12.28
CA SER A 109 17.03 -13.50 13.37
C SER A 109 18.50 -13.91 13.22
N GLU A 110 18.79 -15.17 12.94
CA GLU A 110 20.16 -15.71 12.96
C GLU A 110 20.93 -15.41 11.67
N ARG A 111 20.25 -15.30 10.52
CA ARG A 111 20.90 -15.11 9.22
C ARG A 111 20.81 -13.68 8.71
N LEU A 112 19.74 -12.97 9.05
CA LEU A 112 19.45 -11.65 8.49
C LEU A 112 19.29 -10.57 9.57
N ASN A 113 19.50 -10.86 10.86
CA ASN A 113 19.31 -9.88 11.94
C ASN A 113 17.96 -9.14 11.89
N LEU A 114 16.91 -9.83 11.41
CA LEU A 114 15.55 -9.31 11.28
C LEU A 114 14.63 -9.96 12.32
N ASP A 115 13.73 -9.16 12.89
CA ASP A 115 12.70 -9.66 13.80
C ASP A 115 11.34 -9.79 13.08
N LEU A 116 10.65 -10.89 13.37
CA LEU A 116 9.32 -11.14 12.83
C LEU A 116 8.27 -10.66 13.82
N HIS A 117 7.54 -9.61 13.44
CA HIS A 117 6.56 -8.98 14.32
C HIS A 117 5.38 -9.91 14.66
N GLU A 118 5.35 -10.45 15.88
CA GLU A 118 4.41 -11.50 16.31
C GLU A 118 2.94 -11.13 16.12
N LYS A 119 2.55 -9.89 16.48
CA LYS A 119 1.15 -9.42 16.34
C LYS A 119 0.68 -9.28 14.88
N LYS A 120 1.59 -9.31 13.90
CA LYS A 120 1.24 -9.25 12.47
C LYS A 120 1.04 -10.62 11.85
N ILE A 121 1.39 -11.70 12.56
CA ILE A 121 1.21 -13.06 12.07
C ILE A 121 -0.29 -13.38 12.07
N TYR A 122 -0.82 -13.70 10.90
CA TYR A 122 -2.23 -13.94 10.70
C TYR A 122 -2.44 -15.24 9.92
N LEU A 123 -3.12 -16.20 10.55
CA LEU A 123 -3.49 -17.47 9.95
C LEU A 123 -4.99 -17.49 9.68
N GLN A 124 -5.39 -17.87 8.46
CA GLN A 124 -6.80 -17.89 8.07
C GLN A 124 -7.12 -19.02 7.11
N HIS A 125 -8.29 -19.61 7.28
CA HIS A 125 -8.82 -20.56 6.32
C HIS A 125 -9.23 -19.85 5.02
N PHE A 126 -8.86 -20.43 3.89
CA PHE A 126 -9.02 -19.80 2.57
C PHE A 126 -10.47 -19.35 2.28
N SER A 127 -11.48 -20.04 2.83
CA SER A 127 -12.90 -19.70 2.64
C SER A 127 -13.28 -18.33 3.19
N LYS A 128 -12.61 -17.88 4.26
CA LYS A 128 -12.82 -16.54 4.84
C LYS A 128 -12.04 -15.46 4.09
N GLY A 129 -11.02 -15.85 3.34
CA GLY A 129 -10.13 -14.99 2.57
C GLY A 129 -9.00 -14.40 3.40
N VAL A 130 -7.94 -13.97 2.72
CA VAL A 130 -6.74 -13.38 3.32
C VAL A 130 -6.58 -11.94 2.88
N LYS A 131 -6.26 -11.04 3.81
CA LYS A 131 -5.93 -9.65 3.50
C LYS A 131 -4.48 -9.58 3.04
N PHE A 132 -4.24 -9.04 1.85
CA PHE A 132 -2.90 -8.86 1.30
C PHE A 132 -2.90 -7.65 0.36
N LEU A 133 -1.94 -6.73 0.52
CA LEU A 133 -1.74 -5.56 -0.34
C LEU A 133 -3.00 -4.72 -0.64
N GLY A 134 -3.84 -4.52 0.39
CA GLY A 134 -5.07 -3.72 0.22
C GLY A 134 -6.24 -4.45 -0.46
N ALA A 135 -6.10 -5.76 -0.70
CA ALA A 135 -7.14 -6.63 -1.21
C ALA A 135 -7.50 -7.74 -0.21
N VAL A 136 -8.63 -8.40 -0.45
CA VAL A 136 -9.04 -9.65 0.21
C VAL A 136 -9.09 -10.74 -0.85
N ILE A 137 -8.13 -11.66 -0.79
CA ILE A 137 -7.98 -12.76 -1.73
C ILE A 137 -8.81 -13.95 -1.23
N LYS A 138 -9.65 -14.49 -2.11
CA LYS A 138 -10.42 -15.73 -1.91
C LYS A 138 -10.21 -16.65 -3.11
N PRO A 139 -10.57 -17.94 -3.02
CA PRO A 139 -10.58 -18.79 -4.20
C PRO A 139 -11.38 -18.15 -5.33
N TYR A 140 -10.75 -18.04 -6.50
CA TYR A 140 -11.34 -17.56 -7.76
C TYR A 140 -11.82 -16.10 -7.77
N ARG A 141 -11.51 -15.31 -6.74
CA ARG A 141 -12.01 -13.91 -6.64
C ARG A 141 -11.13 -13.04 -5.74
N ILE A 142 -11.02 -11.77 -6.11
CA ILE A 142 -10.25 -10.78 -5.35
C ILE A 142 -11.13 -9.56 -5.09
N TYR A 143 -11.32 -9.25 -3.81
CA TYR A 143 -12.12 -8.11 -3.39
C TYR A 143 -11.25 -6.96 -2.92
N ILE A 144 -11.76 -5.74 -3.02
CA ILE A 144 -11.12 -4.59 -2.38
C ILE A 144 -11.24 -4.67 -0.86
N ALA A 145 -10.21 -4.25 -0.12
CA ALA A 145 -10.28 -4.19 1.33
C ALA A 145 -11.30 -3.16 1.83
N ASN A 146 -11.95 -3.49 2.96
CA ASN A 146 -12.92 -2.61 3.63
C ASN A 146 -12.36 -1.23 3.98
N ARG A 147 -11.05 -1.13 4.23
CA ARG A 147 -10.38 0.16 4.48
C ARG A 147 -10.51 1.09 3.29
N THR A 148 -10.20 0.62 2.08
CA THR A 148 -10.29 1.45 0.87
C THR A 148 -11.73 1.81 0.55
N LYS A 149 -12.67 0.84 0.69
CA LYS A 149 -14.11 1.10 0.61
C LYS A 149 -14.55 2.20 1.58
N GLY A 150 -14.17 2.09 2.85
CA GLY A 150 -14.54 3.04 3.89
C GLY A 150 -13.92 4.43 3.67
N ASN A 151 -12.66 4.49 3.24
CA ASN A 151 -11.99 5.74 2.88
C ASN A 151 -12.69 6.43 1.71
N PHE A 152 -13.08 5.67 0.68
CA PHE A 152 -13.81 6.24 -0.45
C PHE A 152 -15.17 6.79 -0.02
N TYR A 153 -15.91 6.05 0.80
CA TYR A 153 -17.18 6.54 1.36
C TYR A 153 -16.99 7.83 2.16
N LYS A 154 -15.99 7.90 3.05
CA LYS A 154 -15.67 9.12 3.80
C LYS A 154 -15.30 10.28 2.87
N LYS A 155 -14.61 10.00 1.77
CA LYS A 155 -14.26 11.02 0.77
C LYS A 155 -15.49 11.53 0.01
N ILE A 156 -16.42 10.67 -0.34
CA ILE A 156 -17.73 11.08 -0.90
C ILE A 156 -18.46 11.99 0.10
N GLN A 157 -18.56 11.58 1.36
CA GLN A 157 -19.23 12.38 2.39
C GLN A 157 -18.55 13.74 2.61
N TYR A 158 -17.23 13.80 2.56
CA TYR A 158 -16.49 15.06 2.59
C TYR A 158 -16.94 16.01 1.48
N TRP A 159 -17.05 15.52 0.24
CA TRP A 159 -17.49 16.34 -0.90
C TRP A 159 -18.97 16.72 -0.84
N ASN A 160 -19.82 15.84 -0.32
CA ASN A 160 -21.22 16.15 -0.09
C ASN A 160 -21.37 17.29 0.93
N ASN A 161 -20.65 17.20 2.05
CA ASN A 161 -20.67 18.24 3.08
C ASN A 161 -20.07 19.55 2.57
N PHE A 162 -19.00 19.48 1.77
CA PHE A 162 -18.42 20.64 1.11
C PHE A 162 -19.45 21.33 0.20
N LEU A 163 -20.17 20.56 -0.64
CA LEU A 163 -21.17 21.11 -1.53
C LEU A 163 -22.34 21.77 -0.77
N ALA A 164 -22.84 21.11 0.28
CA ALA A 164 -23.91 21.63 1.12
C ALA A 164 -23.50 22.94 1.84
N ALA A 165 -22.28 22.99 2.38
CA ALA A 165 -21.75 24.19 3.03
C ALA A 165 -21.56 25.38 2.06
N ASN A 166 -21.46 25.11 0.76
CA ASN A 166 -21.30 26.12 -0.29
C ASN A 166 -22.59 26.37 -1.09
N GLN A 167 -23.76 26.15 -0.47
CA GLN A 167 -25.08 26.40 -1.09
C GLN A 167 -25.23 25.72 -2.46
N ASP A 168 -24.77 24.47 -2.57
CA ASP A 168 -24.82 23.67 -3.80
C ASP A 168 -24.07 24.26 -5.01
N LYS A 169 -23.10 25.13 -4.74
CA LYS A 169 -22.17 25.69 -5.72
C LYS A 169 -20.78 25.08 -5.54
N ILE A 170 -20.12 24.84 -6.67
CA ILE A 170 -18.76 24.29 -6.70
C ILE A 170 -17.94 25.02 -7.76
N SER A 171 -16.74 25.48 -7.36
CA SER A 171 -15.83 26.16 -8.26
C SER A 171 -15.25 25.21 -9.32
N ARG A 172 -14.72 25.75 -10.41
CA ARG A 172 -14.04 24.93 -11.44
C ARG A 172 -12.82 24.21 -10.85
N GLU A 173 -12.09 24.85 -9.95
CA GLU A 173 -10.91 24.28 -9.30
C GLU A 173 -11.31 23.13 -8.36
N ASP A 174 -12.32 23.33 -7.52
CA ASP A 174 -12.79 22.29 -6.59
C ASP A 174 -13.44 21.13 -7.33
N MET A 175 -14.10 21.39 -8.47
CA MET A 175 -14.55 20.32 -9.36
C MET A 175 -13.38 19.48 -9.91
N GLY A 176 -12.27 20.12 -10.25
CA GLY A 176 -11.04 19.42 -10.64
C GLY A 176 -10.49 18.54 -9.51
N ARG A 177 -10.43 19.07 -8.29
CA ARG A 177 -10.02 18.33 -7.08
C ARG A 177 -10.98 17.17 -6.76
N PHE A 178 -12.28 17.39 -6.91
CA PHE A 178 -13.32 16.36 -6.77
C PHE A 178 -13.06 15.22 -7.76
N LEU A 179 -12.99 15.52 -9.06
CA LEU A 179 -12.78 14.51 -10.10
C LEU A 179 -11.48 13.74 -9.89
N ALA A 180 -10.37 14.43 -9.59
CA ALA A 180 -9.08 13.79 -9.30
C ALA A 180 -9.19 12.84 -8.09
N SER A 181 -9.83 13.29 -7.00
CA SER A 181 -10.03 12.47 -5.82
C SER A 181 -10.92 11.27 -6.09
N MET A 182 -12.03 11.43 -6.80
CA MET A 182 -12.96 10.34 -7.11
C MET A 182 -12.34 9.32 -8.03
N ASN A 183 -11.69 9.76 -9.11
CA ASN A 183 -11.07 8.89 -10.10
C ASN A 183 -9.87 8.11 -9.55
N SER A 184 -9.16 8.66 -8.56
CA SER A 184 -8.13 7.91 -7.84
C SER A 184 -8.70 6.66 -7.16
N TYR A 185 -9.83 6.78 -6.45
CA TYR A 185 -10.48 5.63 -5.84
C TYR A 185 -11.11 4.69 -6.87
N LEU A 186 -11.82 5.23 -7.85
CA LEU A 186 -12.52 4.43 -8.86
C LEU A 186 -11.55 3.62 -9.72
N GLY A 187 -10.38 4.17 -10.07
CA GLY A 187 -9.33 3.46 -10.80
C GLY A 187 -8.80 2.24 -10.04
N ILE A 188 -8.52 2.39 -8.74
CA ILE A 188 -8.10 1.27 -7.87
C ILE A 188 -9.23 0.24 -7.74
N MET A 189 -10.46 0.70 -7.48
CA MET A 189 -11.63 -0.18 -7.38
C MET A 189 -11.91 -0.91 -8.69
N GLY A 190 -11.58 -0.30 -9.83
CA GLY A 190 -11.65 -0.86 -11.19
C GLY A 190 -11.01 -2.24 -11.32
N GLN A 191 -9.90 -2.47 -10.61
CA GLN A 191 -9.09 -3.69 -10.66
C GLN A 191 -9.71 -4.89 -9.90
N TYR A 192 -10.87 -4.71 -9.27
CA TYR A 192 -11.53 -5.72 -8.44
C TYR A 192 -13.01 -5.85 -8.80
N ASP A 193 -13.64 -6.95 -8.36
CA ASP A 193 -15.07 -7.25 -8.52
C ASP A 193 -15.97 -6.28 -7.72
N THR A 194 -16.03 -5.02 -8.15
CA THR A 194 -16.66 -3.93 -7.41
C THR A 194 -17.65 -3.11 -8.22
N TYR A 195 -18.05 -3.56 -9.42
CA TYR A 195 -19.02 -2.84 -10.26
C TYR A 195 -20.27 -2.40 -9.49
N LYS A 196 -20.95 -3.34 -8.83
CA LYS A 196 -22.16 -3.05 -8.02
C LYS A 196 -21.89 -2.05 -6.90
N LEU A 197 -20.70 -2.11 -6.29
CA LEU A 197 -20.28 -1.20 -5.22
C LEU A 197 -20.03 0.21 -5.76
N ARG A 198 -19.27 0.36 -6.86
CA ARG A 198 -18.99 1.66 -7.50
C ARG A 198 -20.28 2.31 -7.98
N LYS A 199 -21.13 1.55 -8.67
CA LYS A 199 -22.47 2.00 -9.11
C LYS A 199 -23.31 2.51 -7.94
N LYS A 200 -23.38 1.75 -6.84
CA LYS A 200 -24.10 2.17 -5.63
C LYS A 200 -23.54 3.48 -5.07
N MET A 201 -22.22 3.56 -4.88
CA MET A 201 -21.56 4.73 -4.31
C MET A 201 -21.77 6.00 -5.15
N LEU A 202 -21.68 5.89 -6.48
CA LEU A 202 -21.84 7.05 -7.34
C LEU A 202 -23.32 7.43 -7.52
N ASN A 203 -24.21 6.47 -7.67
CA ASN A 203 -25.61 6.79 -7.98
C ASN A 203 -26.44 7.13 -6.74
N GLN A 204 -26.13 6.52 -5.58
CA GLN A 204 -26.93 6.67 -4.36
C GLN A 204 -26.28 7.57 -3.31
N ASN A 205 -24.95 7.73 -3.32
CA ASN A 205 -24.26 8.51 -2.29
C ASN A 205 -23.75 9.87 -2.76
N LEU A 206 -23.83 10.19 -4.06
CA LEU A 206 -23.62 11.56 -4.55
C LEU A 206 -24.95 12.28 -4.72
N PRO A 207 -25.08 13.53 -4.24
CA PRO A 207 -26.22 14.39 -4.51
C PRO A 207 -26.51 14.50 -6.01
N PRO A 208 -27.79 14.60 -6.43
CA PRO A 208 -28.17 14.80 -7.84
C PRO A 208 -27.43 15.96 -8.50
N ARG A 209 -27.13 17.02 -7.73
CA ARG A 209 -26.40 18.20 -8.16
C ARG A 209 -25.05 17.90 -8.82
N PHE A 210 -24.31 16.87 -8.37
CA PHE A 210 -23.06 16.50 -9.03
C PHE A 210 -23.27 16.03 -10.47
N ARG A 211 -24.45 15.45 -10.80
CA ARG A 211 -24.77 14.96 -12.15
C ARG A 211 -24.92 16.10 -13.17
N ASP A 212 -25.12 17.34 -12.72
CA ASP A 212 -25.10 18.53 -13.57
C ASP A 212 -23.67 18.78 -14.10
N TYR A 213 -22.65 18.40 -13.34
CA TYR A 213 -21.25 18.69 -13.63
C TYR A 213 -20.48 17.48 -14.17
N VAL A 214 -20.88 16.26 -13.83
CA VAL A 214 -20.12 15.04 -14.14
C VAL A 214 -20.99 13.91 -14.69
N LEU A 215 -20.36 13.04 -15.48
CA LEU A 215 -20.91 11.78 -15.98
C LEU A 215 -20.02 10.63 -15.54
N ALA A 216 -20.61 9.51 -15.13
CA ALA A 216 -19.88 8.27 -14.93
C ALA A 216 -19.77 7.51 -16.26
N GLY A 217 -18.62 6.90 -16.55
CA GLY A 217 -18.52 5.89 -17.60
C GLY A 217 -19.37 4.65 -17.27
N ASP A 218 -19.69 3.85 -18.28
CA ASP A 218 -20.63 2.72 -18.15
C ASP A 218 -20.17 1.65 -17.15
N ASP A 219 -18.85 1.49 -17.00
CA ASP A 219 -18.19 0.58 -16.07
C ASP A 219 -18.04 1.15 -14.64
N TYR A 220 -18.44 2.41 -14.44
CA TYR A 220 -18.27 3.19 -13.22
C TYR A 220 -16.81 3.21 -12.71
N VAL A 221 -15.81 3.15 -13.59
CA VAL A 221 -14.37 3.26 -13.22
C VAL A 221 -13.88 4.70 -13.31
N LYS A 222 -14.64 5.59 -13.96
CA LYS A 222 -14.24 6.99 -14.14
C LYS A 222 -15.44 7.94 -14.13
N LEU A 223 -15.27 9.09 -13.48
CA LEU A 223 -16.08 10.29 -13.63
C LEU A 223 -15.40 11.25 -14.61
N MET A 224 -16.19 11.77 -15.54
CA MET A 224 -15.79 12.74 -16.55
C MET A 224 -16.58 14.02 -16.36
N LYS A 225 -15.98 15.17 -16.66
CA LYS A 225 -16.69 16.45 -16.65
C LYS A 225 -17.72 16.45 -17.79
N ARG A 226 -18.93 16.94 -17.54
CA ARG A 226 -19.87 17.27 -18.61
C ARG A 226 -19.28 18.42 -19.42
N VAL A 227 -19.06 18.19 -20.71
CA VAL A 227 -18.72 19.25 -21.65
C VAL A 227 -20.00 20.08 -21.84
N TRP A 228 -19.96 21.35 -21.44
CA TRP A 228 -21.00 22.28 -21.84
C TRP A 228 -20.88 22.44 -23.36
N ARG A 229 -21.90 22.02 -24.11
CA ARG A 229 -22.10 22.63 -25.43
C ARG A 229 -22.53 24.06 -25.12
N SER A 230 -21.64 25.02 -25.35
CA SER A 230 -22.06 26.40 -25.56
C SER A 230 -23.12 26.36 -26.64
N VAL A 231 -24.34 26.76 -26.29
CA VAL A 231 -25.32 27.19 -27.28
C VAL A 231 -24.84 28.55 -27.81
#